data_AF-A0A368F7I9-F1
#
_entry.id   AF-A0A368F7I9-F1
#
_cell.length_a   1.000
_cell.length_b   1.000
_cell.length_c   1.000
_cell.angle_alpha   90.00
_cell.angle_beta   90.00
_cell.angle_gamma   90.00
#
_symmetry.space_group_name_H-M   'P 1'
#
loop_
_entity.id
_entity.type
_entity.pdbx_description
1 polymer ?
#
loop_
_entity_poly.entity_id
_entity_poly.type
_entity_poly.pdbx_seq_one_letter_code
_entity_poly.pdbx_strand_id
1 'polypeptide(L)'
;MKRKRKKNPDQGFSSYEDMTLRQHTRLTTALKPDAESYKKMRQIVGEEQFYPTANTLIHGSHYPTSAAMEKLAEDVKGQVKRREQFHRRRMFDPDAPIDYINDKNMRFNKKLEKFYGQYTEDIKEDLERGTAI
;
A
#
# COMPACT_ATOMS: atom_id res chain seq x y z
N MET A 1 1.98 29.50 -7.34
CA MET A 1 0.72 28.73 -7.45
C MET A 1 0.63 27.70 -6.33
N LYS A 2 -0.41 27.73 -5.48
CA LYS A 2 -0.59 26.73 -4.40
C LYS A 2 -0.92 25.36 -5.03
N ARG A 3 -0.13 24.32 -4.74
CA ARG A 3 -0.45 22.93 -5.13
C ARG A 3 -1.82 22.56 -4.56
N LYS A 4 -2.74 22.12 -5.42
CA LYS A 4 -4.07 21.64 -4.98
C LYS A 4 -3.87 20.51 -3.96
N ARG A 5 -4.57 20.60 -2.83
CA ARG A 5 -4.57 19.54 -1.80
C ARG A 5 -5.11 18.24 -2.41
N LYS A 6 -4.47 17.11 -2.09
CA LYS A 6 -4.98 15.79 -2.47
C LYS A 6 -6.31 15.56 -1.74
N LYS A 7 -7.34 15.12 -2.47
CA LYS A 7 -8.68 14.87 -1.91
C LYS A 7 -8.71 13.68 -0.92
N ASN A 8 -7.78 12.72 -1.05
CA ASN A 8 -7.62 11.58 -0.15
C ASN A 8 -6.13 11.43 0.26
N PRO A 9 -5.65 12.23 1.22
CA PRO A 9 -4.27 12.15 1.70
C PRO A 9 -4.02 10.87 2.52
N ASP A 10 -2.75 10.47 2.62
CA ASP A 10 -2.35 9.40 3.52
C ASP A 10 -2.23 9.94 4.95
N GLN A 11 -2.96 9.35 5.89
CA GLN A 11 -2.97 9.78 7.30
C GLN A 11 -1.91 9.07 8.14
N GLY A 12 -1.13 8.16 7.54
CA GLY A 12 -0.20 7.31 8.26
C GLY A 12 -0.80 5.95 8.61
N PHE A 13 0.00 5.14 9.27
CA PHE A 13 -0.40 3.79 9.69
C PHE A 13 -1.20 3.85 10.98
N SER A 14 -2.46 3.40 10.95
CA SER A 14 -3.30 3.17 12.13
C SER A 14 -3.38 1.68 12.46
N SER A 15 -3.99 0.90 11.57
CA SER A 15 -4.20 -0.54 11.69
C SER A 15 -4.06 -1.23 10.33
N TYR A 16 -3.84 -2.55 10.35
CA TYR A 16 -3.85 -3.33 9.11
C TYR A 16 -5.25 -3.36 8.47
N GLU A 17 -6.33 -3.31 9.25
CA GLU A 17 -7.71 -3.28 8.75
C GLU A 17 -8.02 -1.99 7.99
N ASP A 18 -7.62 -0.83 8.53
CA ASP A 18 -7.80 0.45 7.85
C ASP A 18 -7.00 0.51 6.54
N MET A 19 -5.79 -0.05 6.55
CA MET A 19 -4.96 -0.15 5.35
C MET A 19 -5.58 -1.06 4.29
N THR A 20 -6.10 -2.23 4.68
CA THR A 20 -6.74 -3.17 3.75
C THR A 20 -8.04 -2.58 3.20
N LEU A 21 -8.83 -1.90 4.03
CA LEU A 21 -10.04 -1.20 3.59
C LEU A 21 -9.71 -0.08 2.59
N ARG A 22 -8.66 0.70 2.85
CA ARG A 22 -8.17 1.73 1.91
C ARG A 22 -7.66 1.13 0.61
N GLN A 23 -6.98 -0.02 0.65
CA GLN A 23 -6.58 -0.75 -0.55
C GLN A 23 -7.81 -1.25 -1.32
N HIS A 24 -8.76 -1.88 -0.63
CA HIS A 24 -9.97 -2.47 -1.21
C HIS A 24 -10.85 -1.41 -1.87
N THR A 25 -11.13 -0.30 -1.20
CA THR A 25 -11.88 0.84 -1.76
C THR A 25 -11.21 1.40 -3.02
N ARG A 26 -9.87 1.49 -3.04
CA ARG A 26 -9.12 1.90 -4.24
C ARG A 26 -9.21 0.87 -5.39
N LEU A 27 -9.17 -0.42 -5.09
CA LEU A 27 -9.25 -1.47 -6.12
C LEU A 27 -10.66 -1.55 -6.71
N THR A 28 -11.69 -1.51 -5.86
CA THR A 28 -13.10 -1.54 -6.26
C THR A 28 -13.51 -0.29 -7.06
N THR A 29 -13.04 0.90 -6.68
CA THR A 29 -13.28 2.12 -7.46
C THR A 29 -12.57 2.14 -8.82
N ALA A 30 -11.44 1.43 -8.95
CA ALA A 30 -10.72 1.29 -10.21
C ALA A 30 -11.30 0.20 -11.13
N LEU A 31 -12.07 -0.74 -10.57
CA LEU A 31 -12.67 -1.85 -11.31
C LEU A 31 -13.75 -1.33 -12.26
N LYS A 32 -13.61 -1.66 -13.53
CA LYS A 32 -14.63 -1.40 -14.56
C LYS A 32 -15.34 -2.70 -14.90
N PRO A 33 -16.59 -2.91 -14.43
CA PRO A 33 -17.35 -4.10 -14.76
C PRO A 33 -17.79 -4.04 -16.23
N ASP A 34 -17.81 -5.20 -16.89
CA ASP A 34 -18.34 -5.34 -18.24
C ASP A 34 -19.83 -5.71 -18.16
N ALA A 35 -20.67 -4.76 -18.55
CA ALA A 35 -22.12 -4.92 -18.47
C ALA A 35 -22.67 -5.92 -19.50
N GLU A 36 -21.97 -6.14 -20.63
CA GLU A 36 -22.45 -7.04 -21.67
C GLU A 36 -22.24 -8.51 -21.28
N SER A 37 -21.02 -8.86 -20.84
CA SER A 37 -20.74 -10.21 -20.34
C SER A 37 -21.60 -10.55 -19.13
N TYR A 38 -21.84 -9.58 -18.22
CA TYR A 38 -22.75 -9.74 -17.09
C TYR A 38 -24.17 -10.11 -17.53
N LYS A 39 -24.74 -9.38 -18.51
CA LYS A 39 -26.10 -9.65 -19.04
C LYS A 39 -26.18 -11.02 -19.73
N LYS A 40 -25.18 -11.38 -20.54
CA LYS A 40 -25.09 -12.69 -21.19
C LYS A 40 -25.03 -13.83 -20.17
N MET A 41 -24.20 -13.66 -19.13
CA MET A 41 -24.08 -14.66 -18.06
C MET A 41 -25.39 -14.81 -17.28
N ARG A 42 -26.10 -13.69 -16.99
CA ARG A 42 -27.42 -13.74 -16.36
C ARG A 42 -28.44 -14.53 -17.18
N GLN A 43 -28.44 -14.36 -18.51
CA GLN A 43 -29.35 -15.11 -19.39
C GLN A 43 -29.04 -16.61 -19.43
N ILE A 44 -27.76 -16.99 -19.43
CA ILE A 44 -27.33 -18.41 -19.49
C ILE A 44 -27.61 -19.12 -18.17
N VAL A 45 -27.28 -18.50 -17.04
CA VAL A 45 -27.40 -19.10 -15.70
C VAL A 45 -28.85 -19.12 -15.21
N GLY A 46 -29.68 -18.18 -15.67
CA GLY A 46 -31.05 -18.00 -15.19
C GLY A 46 -31.10 -17.23 -13.86
N GLU A 47 -32.23 -16.59 -13.56
CA GLU A 47 -32.33 -15.64 -12.44
C GLU A 47 -32.13 -16.29 -11.07
N GLU A 48 -32.66 -17.49 -10.86
CA GLU A 48 -32.61 -18.18 -9.55
C GLU A 48 -31.19 -18.58 -9.15
N GLN A 49 -30.37 -19.01 -10.11
CA GLN A 49 -28.98 -19.38 -9.84
C GLN A 49 -28.04 -18.17 -9.93
N PHE A 50 -28.38 -17.15 -10.71
CA PHE A 50 -27.53 -15.97 -10.86
C PHE A 50 -27.54 -15.07 -9.61
N TYR A 51 -28.63 -15.08 -8.84
CA TYR A 51 -28.75 -14.41 -7.55
C TYR A 51 -28.82 -15.45 -6.41
N PRO A 52 -27.69 -16.09 -6.05
CA PRO A 52 -27.68 -17.14 -5.03
C PRO A 52 -28.18 -16.66 -3.68
N THR A 53 -28.85 -17.57 -2.99
CA THR A 53 -29.02 -17.53 -1.53
C THR A 53 -28.04 -18.49 -0.88
N ALA A 54 -27.96 -18.50 0.45
CA ALA A 54 -27.06 -19.40 1.19
C ALA A 54 -27.27 -20.90 0.88
N ASN A 55 -28.44 -21.28 0.35
CA ASN A 55 -28.80 -22.67 0.03
C ASN A 55 -28.62 -23.03 -1.45
N THR A 56 -28.16 -22.10 -2.29
CA THR A 56 -28.01 -22.33 -3.74
C THR A 56 -26.65 -22.98 -4.02
N LEU A 57 -26.65 -24.20 -4.59
CA LEU A 57 -25.42 -24.92 -4.94
C LEU A 57 -24.83 -24.41 -6.27
N ILE A 58 -23.87 -23.49 -6.19
CA ILE A 58 -23.15 -22.91 -7.35
C ILE A 58 -21.69 -23.33 -7.40
N HIS A 59 -21.18 -23.96 -6.34
CA HIS A 59 -19.76 -24.28 -6.24
C HIS A 59 -19.34 -25.31 -7.29
N GLY A 60 -18.36 -24.94 -8.13
CA GLY A 60 -17.76 -25.83 -9.13
C GLY A 60 -18.28 -25.66 -10.58
N SER A 61 -19.32 -24.86 -10.82
CA SER A 61 -19.88 -24.68 -12.18
C SER A 61 -19.26 -23.53 -12.99
N HIS A 62 -18.51 -22.63 -12.34
CA HIS A 62 -17.91 -21.47 -12.99
C HIS A 62 -16.51 -21.75 -13.51
N TYR A 63 -16.36 -21.75 -14.83
CA TYR A 63 -15.06 -21.81 -15.52
C TYR A 63 -14.77 -20.45 -16.16
N PRO A 64 -13.84 -19.65 -15.62
CA PRO A 64 -13.52 -18.35 -16.17
C PRO A 64 -12.87 -18.48 -17.55
N THR A 65 -13.11 -17.48 -18.40
CA THR A 65 -12.40 -17.38 -19.69
C THR A 65 -10.92 -17.07 -19.47
N SER A 66 -10.07 -17.46 -20.43
CA SER A 66 -8.63 -17.14 -20.39
C SER A 66 -8.36 -15.65 -20.25
N ALA A 67 -9.10 -14.81 -20.97
CA ALA A 67 -9.00 -13.35 -20.88
C ALA A 67 -9.34 -12.82 -19.48
N ALA A 68 -10.32 -13.39 -18.78
CA ALA A 68 -10.65 -12.99 -17.41
C ALA A 68 -9.52 -13.37 -16.43
N MET A 69 -8.91 -14.54 -16.61
CA MET A 69 -7.75 -14.97 -15.81
C MET A 69 -6.54 -14.07 -16.02
N GLU A 70 -6.26 -13.68 -17.28
CA GLU A 70 -5.14 -12.79 -17.60
C GLU A 70 -5.33 -11.40 -16.98
N LYS A 71 -6.54 -10.83 -17.07
CA LYS A 71 -6.88 -9.54 -16.45
C LYS A 71 -6.67 -9.58 -14.92
N LEU A 72 -7.05 -10.68 -14.27
CA LEU A 72 -6.79 -10.86 -12.84
C LEU A 72 -5.28 -10.95 -12.54
N ALA A 73 -4.54 -11.70 -13.34
CA ALA A 73 -3.10 -11.85 -13.17
C ALA A 73 -2.35 -10.51 -13.33
N GLU A 74 -2.77 -9.69 -14.30
CA GLU A 74 -2.21 -8.34 -14.48
C GLU A 74 -2.50 -7.43 -13.28
N ASP A 75 -3.73 -7.43 -12.77
CA ASP A 75 -4.08 -6.65 -11.58
C ASP A 75 -3.26 -7.08 -10.36
N VAL A 76 -3.11 -8.39 -10.12
CA VAL A 76 -2.27 -8.93 -9.02
C VAL A 76 -0.83 -8.45 -9.15
N LYS A 77 -0.24 -8.52 -10.36
CA LYS A 77 1.12 -7.98 -10.61
C LYS A 77 1.19 -6.48 -10.29
N GLY A 78 0.17 -5.71 -10.69
CA GLY A 78 0.04 -4.30 -10.37
C GLY A 78 -0.04 -4.02 -8.86
N GLN A 79 -0.78 -4.85 -8.12
CA GLN A 79 -0.90 -4.76 -6.67
C GLN A 79 0.45 -5.04 -5.99
N VAL A 80 1.17 -6.08 -6.40
CA VAL A 80 2.52 -6.43 -5.89
C VAL A 80 3.48 -5.28 -6.12
N LYS A 81 3.55 -4.74 -7.34
CA LYS A 81 4.42 -3.60 -7.68
C LYS A 81 4.13 -2.37 -6.80
N ARG A 82 2.85 -2.05 -6.55
CA ARG A 82 2.50 -0.94 -5.65
C ARG A 82 2.91 -1.21 -4.21
N ARG A 83 2.82 -2.45 -3.74
CA ARG A 83 3.24 -2.86 -2.40
C ARG A 83 4.76 -2.75 -2.23
N GLU A 84 5.54 -3.15 -3.23
CA GLU A 84 7.00 -3.01 -3.23
C GLU A 84 7.44 -1.54 -3.15
N GLN A 85 6.69 -0.64 -3.82
CA GLN A 85 6.94 0.80 -3.83
C GLN A 85 6.45 1.53 -2.58
N PHE A 86 5.82 0.84 -1.62
CA PHE A 86 5.29 1.46 -0.40
C PHE A 86 6.40 2.14 0.41
N HIS A 87 7.55 1.48 0.57
CA HIS A 87 8.71 2.07 1.22
C HIS A 87 9.61 2.75 0.18
N ARG A 88 9.48 4.08 0.07
CA ARG A 88 10.35 4.88 -0.81
C ARG A 88 11.74 5.02 -0.21
N ARG A 89 12.78 4.70 -0.99
CA ARG A 89 14.17 4.98 -0.62
C ARG A 89 14.36 6.49 -0.50
N ARG A 90 14.91 6.95 0.63
CA ARG A 90 15.39 8.33 0.78
C ARG A 90 16.72 8.45 0.05
N MET A 91 16.98 9.60 -0.59
CA MET A 91 18.29 9.86 -1.22
C MET A 91 19.39 9.79 -0.15
N PHE A 92 20.51 9.18 -0.52
CA PHE A 92 21.72 9.19 0.29
C PHE A 92 22.45 10.50 0.04
N ASP A 93 22.85 11.16 1.12
CA ASP A 93 23.65 12.37 1.08
C ASP A 93 25.10 11.98 1.40
N PRO A 94 26.04 12.09 0.45
CA PRO A 94 27.43 11.70 0.67
C PRO A 94 28.18 12.65 1.60
N ASP A 95 27.69 13.88 1.78
CA ASP A 95 28.38 14.91 2.58
C ASP A 95 27.88 14.94 4.03
N ALA A 96 26.87 14.13 4.37
CA ALA A 96 26.35 14.05 5.72
C ALA A 96 27.36 13.40 6.69
N PRO A 97 27.49 13.88 7.94
CA PRO A 97 28.34 13.25 8.94
C PRO A 97 27.98 11.77 9.14
N ILE A 98 28.98 10.90 9.00
CA ILE A 98 28.81 9.45 9.12
C ILE A 98 29.01 9.05 10.58
N ASP A 99 27.92 8.65 11.25
CA ASP A 99 27.91 8.17 12.63
C ASP A 99 27.95 6.63 12.75
N TYR A 100 28.20 5.92 11.64
CA TYR A 100 28.07 4.47 11.55
C TYR A 100 29.25 3.79 10.85
N ILE A 101 29.49 2.53 11.23
CA ILE A 101 30.55 1.69 10.64
C ILE A 101 29.99 0.74 9.55
N ASN A 102 28.71 0.36 9.65
CA ASN A 102 28.07 -0.56 8.70
C ASN A 102 26.58 -0.21 8.45
N ASP A 103 25.98 -0.83 7.43
CA ASP A 103 24.57 -0.57 7.04
C ASP A 103 23.54 -0.90 8.11
N LYS A 104 23.79 -1.94 8.92
CA LYS A 104 22.88 -2.32 10.02
C LYS A 104 22.93 -1.27 11.14
N ASN A 105 24.13 -0.78 11.45
CA ASN A 105 24.37 0.30 12.39
C ASN A 105 23.73 1.61 11.90
N MET A 106 23.91 1.98 10.63
CA MET A 106 23.24 3.14 10.03
C MET A 106 21.71 3.08 10.22
N ARG A 107 21.09 1.92 9.98
CA ARG A 107 19.64 1.74 10.16
C ARG A 107 19.23 1.83 11.64
N PHE A 108 20.08 1.36 12.54
CA PHE A 108 19.87 1.43 13.98
C PHE A 108 20.00 2.86 14.49
N ASN A 109 21.06 3.59 14.13
CA ASN A 109 21.22 5.02 14.43
C ASN A 109 20.04 5.84 13.89
N LYS A 110 19.62 5.62 12.64
CA LYS A 110 18.40 6.22 12.07
C LYS A 110 17.12 5.86 12.81
N LYS A 111 17.09 4.73 13.53
CA LYS A 111 15.96 4.35 14.40
C LYS A 111 16.05 5.14 15.71
N LEU A 112 17.22 5.18 16.34
CA LEU A 112 17.45 5.97 17.56
C LEU A 112 17.10 7.44 17.32
N GLU A 113 17.51 8.00 16.19
CA GLU A 113 17.21 9.38 15.82
C GLU A 113 15.71 9.69 15.79
N LYS A 114 14.90 8.77 15.25
CA LYS A 114 13.45 8.97 15.16
C LYS A 114 12.75 8.99 16.52
N PHE A 115 13.29 8.28 17.51
CA PHE A 115 12.67 8.14 18.83
C PHE A 115 13.26 9.09 19.87
N TYR A 116 14.58 9.26 19.84
CA TYR A 116 15.33 10.00 20.84
C TYR A 116 15.82 11.36 20.35
N GLY A 117 15.89 11.60 19.03
CA GLY A 117 16.43 12.83 18.47
C GLY A 117 15.79 14.07 19.08
N GLN A 118 14.45 14.09 19.22
CA GLN A 118 13.71 15.20 19.83
C GLN A 118 14.11 15.48 21.30
N TYR A 119 14.59 14.48 22.03
CA TYR A 119 14.98 14.60 23.44
C TYR A 119 16.48 14.81 23.62
N THR A 120 17.29 14.59 22.58
CA THR A 120 18.74 14.67 22.63
C THR A 120 19.31 15.78 21.75
N GLU A 121 18.47 16.71 21.28
CA GLU A 121 18.89 17.86 20.48
C GLU A 121 19.97 18.68 21.22
N ASP A 122 19.71 19.07 22.47
CA ASP A 122 20.66 19.85 23.29
C ASP A 122 22.00 19.14 23.44
N ILE A 123 21.98 17.84 23.76
CA ILE A 123 23.20 17.03 23.93
C ILE A 123 24.01 16.96 22.63
N LYS A 124 23.33 16.88 21.47
CA LYS A 124 24.02 16.89 20.18
C LYS A 124 24.64 18.23 19.87
N GLU A 125 23.92 19.31 20.13
CA GLU A 125 24.46 20.65 19.92
C GLU A 125 25.68 20.90 20.82
N ASP A 126 25.65 20.44 22.07
CA ASP A 126 26.79 20.53 22.99
C ASP A 126 28.01 19.73 22.49
N LEU A 127 27.78 18.54 21.92
CA LEU A 127 28.83 17.73 21.30
C LEU A 127 29.42 18.42 20.05
N GLU A 128 28.58 19.06 19.22
CA GLU A 128 29.03 19.81 18.04
C GLU A 128 29.76 21.10 18.43
N ARG A 129 29.38 21.75 19.54
CA ARG A 129 30.05 22.94 20.10
C ARG A 129 31.33 22.59 20.87
N GLY A 130 31.46 21.37 21.37
CA GLY A 130 32.59 20.91 22.18
C GLY A 130 32.55 21.35 23.65
N THR A 131 31.43 21.92 24.11
CA THR A 131 31.20 22.40 25.48
C THR A 131 29.73 22.30 25.83
N ALA A 132 29.41 21.88 27.06
CA ALA A 132 28.04 21.89 27.57
C ALA A 132 27.68 23.28 28.14
N ILE A 133 26.46 23.75 27.87
CA ILE A 133 25.90 25.02 28.40
C ILE A 133 24.87 24.71 29.48
#